data_AF-A0A2E0SQD7-F1
#
_entry.id   AF-A0A2E0SQD7-F1
#
_cell.length_a   1.000
_cell.length_b   1.000
_cell.length_c   1.000
_cell.angle_alpha   90.00
_cell.angle_beta   90.00
_cell.angle_gamma   90.00
#
_symmetry.space_group_name_H-M   'P 1'
#
loop_
_entity.id
_entity.type
_entity.pdbx_description
1 polymer ?
#
loop_
_entity_poly.entity_id
_entity_poly.type
_entity_poly.pdbx_seq_one_letter_code
_entity_poly.pdbx_strand_id
1 'polypeptide(L)'
;MNEEQFEQSKKYYDENYDILVRYPFLHKTKIQIPENLSREQRLCRFCGKTSPETSFRNKAHAVPEFLGNRTIILLNECDECNRSFASWYEDHLGKWSLFARSMTQTLSKKGRPTYKNESGTFSARSNGQGLELRIDDKELQQRLATAEAPFSFGLPMKVESQPFIKFNAAKAILKAACSVCPDSELKDIQPVIEMLMKRAQMTLSCFPVLSRFTPGPIDDSVSEIVILKRKTDLPIPTYWCIIQYRNHRLQTFLPFVRSDQSWMKKEENVSLKLIHYPSRFGPNWEYGLETGKYEDWSCIESETISYQASIQLNQFVKMPPADSSDSST
;
A
#
# COMPACT_ATOMS: atom_id res chain seq x y z
N MET A 1 -7.16 -3.42 -17.07
CA MET A 1 -8.39 -2.60 -17.13
C MET A 1 -8.45 -2.09 -18.55
N ASN A 2 -9.46 -2.49 -19.30
CA ASN A 2 -9.62 -2.01 -20.68
C ASN A 2 -10.17 -0.57 -20.70
N GLU A 3 -10.27 0.01 -21.89
CA GLU A 3 -10.74 1.39 -22.08
C GLU A 3 -12.15 1.63 -21.53
N GLU A 4 -13.09 0.71 -21.79
CA GLU A 4 -14.45 0.80 -21.29
C GLU A 4 -14.50 0.85 -19.76
N GLN A 5 -13.79 -0.06 -19.09
CA GLN A 5 -13.70 -0.11 -17.63
C GLN A 5 -13.04 1.15 -17.06
N PHE A 6 -12.05 1.71 -17.77
CA PHE A 6 -11.38 2.95 -17.39
C PHE A 6 -12.37 4.12 -17.41
N GLU A 7 -13.10 4.31 -18.51
CA GLU A 7 -14.05 5.41 -18.66
C GLU A 7 -15.24 5.28 -17.70
N GLN A 8 -15.77 4.07 -17.50
CA GLN A 8 -16.82 3.82 -16.51
C GLN A 8 -16.37 4.15 -15.09
N SER A 9 -15.16 3.74 -14.71
CA SER A 9 -14.57 4.06 -13.41
C SER A 9 -14.36 5.57 -13.25
N LYS A 10 -13.77 6.22 -14.25
CA LYS A 10 -13.54 7.67 -14.27
C LYS A 10 -14.85 8.42 -14.08
N LYS A 11 -15.86 8.11 -14.89
CA LYS A 11 -17.20 8.72 -14.79
C LYS A 11 -17.80 8.54 -13.39
N TYR A 12 -17.76 7.33 -12.85
CA TYR A 12 -18.28 7.05 -11.51
C TYR A 12 -17.61 7.91 -10.43
N TYR A 13 -16.28 8.01 -10.44
CA TYR A 13 -15.58 8.79 -9.42
C TYR A 13 -15.75 10.31 -9.61
N ASP A 14 -15.75 10.80 -10.85
CA ASP A 14 -15.94 12.22 -11.16
C ASP A 14 -17.33 12.71 -10.73
N GLU A 15 -18.37 11.89 -10.93
CA GLU A 15 -19.75 12.23 -10.55
C GLU A 15 -19.97 12.18 -9.03
N ASN A 16 -19.34 11.23 -8.33
CA ASN A 16 -19.71 10.89 -6.96
C ASN A 16 -18.72 11.35 -5.89
N TYR A 17 -17.48 11.72 -6.24
CA TYR A 17 -16.42 12.01 -5.28
C TYR A 17 -15.59 13.25 -5.61
N ASP A 18 -15.16 13.97 -4.58
CA ASP A 18 -14.10 14.98 -4.61
C ASP A 18 -12.79 14.41 -4.08
N ILE A 19 -11.67 14.92 -4.59
CA ILE A 19 -10.35 14.67 -3.99
C ILE A 19 -10.24 15.56 -2.75
N LEU A 20 -10.35 14.94 -1.57
CA LEU A 20 -10.16 15.62 -0.29
C LEU A 20 -8.67 15.85 0.00
N VAL A 21 -7.85 14.84 -0.29
CA VAL A 21 -6.39 14.87 -0.11
C VAL A 21 -5.72 14.13 -1.25
N ARG A 22 -4.61 14.68 -1.75
CA ARG A 22 -3.65 13.96 -2.60
C ARG A 22 -2.24 14.36 -2.20
N TYR A 23 -1.48 13.43 -1.66
CA TYR A 23 -0.09 13.68 -1.24
C TYR A 23 0.88 12.72 -1.90
N PRO A 24 1.92 13.23 -2.60
CA PRO A 24 2.97 12.40 -3.15
C PRO A 24 3.89 11.86 -2.04
N PHE A 25 4.40 10.65 -2.23
CA PHE A 25 5.34 10.02 -1.30
C PHE A 25 6.75 10.56 -1.47
N LEU A 26 7.08 11.08 -2.64
CA LEU A 26 8.33 11.77 -2.95
C LEU A 26 8.05 13.21 -3.38
N HIS A 27 8.55 14.16 -2.60
CA HIS A 27 8.50 15.58 -2.88
C HIS A 27 9.75 16.28 -2.33
N LYS A 28 10.10 17.44 -2.90
CA LYS A 28 11.29 18.21 -2.50
C LYS A 28 11.19 18.65 -1.04
N THR A 29 10.03 19.14 -0.64
CA THR A 29 9.73 19.56 0.74
C THR A 29 8.89 18.52 1.44
N LYS A 30 9.09 18.38 2.76
CA LYS A 30 8.23 17.51 3.59
C LYS A 30 6.85 18.15 3.72
N ILE A 31 5.82 17.32 3.66
CA ILE A 31 4.45 17.70 3.97
C ILE A 31 4.24 17.40 5.45
N GLN A 32 3.90 18.41 6.23
CA GLN A 32 3.66 18.29 7.67
C GLN A 32 2.17 18.37 7.94
N ILE A 33 1.66 17.40 8.69
CA ILE A 33 0.24 17.33 9.06
C ILE A 33 0.12 17.37 10.58
N PRO A 34 -0.63 18.31 11.18
CA PRO A 34 -1.02 19.60 10.61
C PRO A 34 0.19 20.46 10.21
N GLU A 35 -0.02 21.44 9.35
CA GLU A 35 1.03 22.39 8.97
C GLU A 35 1.36 23.33 10.14
N ASN A 36 2.63 23.74 10.25
CA ASN A 36 3.10 24.76 11.20
C ASN A 36 2.77 24.49 12.69
N LEU A 37 2.55 23.23 13.08
CA LEU A 37 2.19 22.87 14.46
C LEU A 37 3.42 22.84 15.39
N SER A 38 3.47 23.77 16.36
CA SER A 38 4.50 23.80 17.39
C SER A 38 4.39 22.58 18.31
N ARG A 39 5.48 22.21 19.02
CA ARG A 39 5.49 21.02 19.89
C ARG A 39 4.56 21.15 21.09
N GLU A 40 4.45 22.36 21.62
CA GLU A 40 3.68 22.73 22.81
C GLU A 40 2.17 22.68 22.54
N GLN A 41 1.78 22.84 21.27
CA GLN A 41 0.39 22.83 20.80
C GLN A 41 -0.09 21.43 20.38
N ARG A 42 0.76 20.40 20.49
CA ARG A 42 0.42 19.06 19.97
C ARG A 42 -0.61 18.37 20.85
N LEU A 43 -1.76 18.12 20.25
CA LEU A 43 -2.76 17.16 20.69
C LEU A 43 -2.64 15.90 19.84
N CYS A 44 -2.41 14.74 20.45
CA CYS A 44 -2.31 13.50 19.69
C CYS A 44 -3.61 13.21 18.96
N ARG A 45 -3.54 13.12 17.63
CA ARG A 45 -4.68 12.85 16.74
C ARG A 45 -5.44 11.56 17.07
N PHE A 46 -4.74 10.58 17.65
CA PHE A 46 -5.30 9.25 17.88
C PHE A 46 -5.79 9.06 19.31
N CYS A 47 -4.97 9.39 20.31
CA CYS A 47 -5.33 9.18 21.72
C CYS A 47 -5.84 10.43 22.44
N GLY A 48 -5.78 11.61 21.81
CA GLY A 48 -6.25 12.86 22.41
C GLY A 48 -5.41 13.37 23.58
N LYS A 49 -4.23 12.78 23.85
CA LYS A 49 -3.33 13.24 24.92
C LYS A 49 -2.41 14.37 24.46
N THR A 50 -2.02 15.23 25.40
CA THR A 50 -1.03 16.31 25.19
C THR A 50 0.22 16.07 26.05
N SER A 51 1.20 16.97 26.01
CA SER A 51 2.32 16.95 26.96
C SER A 51 1.86 17.44 28.35
N PRO A 52 2.28 16.83 29.48
CA PRO A 52 3.30 15.78 29.62
C PRO A 52 2.76 14.33 29.59
N GLU A 53 1.46 14.09 29.41
CA GLU A 53 0.88 12.74 29.39
C GLU A 53 1.45 11.86 28.25
N THR A 54 1.93 12.49 27.19
CA THR A 54 2.65 11.83 26.09
C THR A 54 3.79 12.69 25.56
N SER A 55 4.54 12.15 24.61
CA SER A 55 5.67 12.83 23.96
C SER A 55 5.59 12.71 22.45
N PHE A 56 6.22 13.65 21.76
CA PHE A 56 6.23 13.76 20.30
C PHE A 56 7.68 13.90 19.78
N ARG A 57 8.57 13.03 20.26
CA ARG A 57 10.00 13.04 19.92
C ARG A 57 10.27 12.29 18.62
N ASN A 58 9.46 11.27 18.32
CA ASN A 58 9.57 10.49 17.10
C ASN A 58 9.13 11.30 15.89
N LYS A 59 9.79 11.04 14.76
CA LYS A 59 9.31 11.48 13.46
C LYS A 59 8.30 10.48 12.95
N ALA A 60 7.04 10.68 13.31
CA ALA A 60 5.95 9.83 12.86
C ALA A 60 5.64 10.08 11.37
N HIS A 61 5.48 8.99 10.62
CA HIS A 61 5.12 9.04 9.21
C HIS A 61 3.63 8.75 9.05
N ALA A 62 2.92 9.61 8.32
CA ALA A 62 1.48 9.47 8.13
C ALA A 62 1.14 8.17 7.38
N VAL A 63 1.95 7.85 6.36
CA VAL A 63 1.92 6.57 5.63
C VAL A 63 3.22 5.81 5.92
N PRO A 64 3.21 4.47 6.09
CA PRO A 64 4.43 3.72 6.39
C PRO A 64 5.56 3.98 5.38
N GLU A 65 6.78 4.27 5.87
CA GLU A 65 7.94 4.54 5.00
C GLU A 65 8.25 3.38 4.05
N PHE A 66 7.89 2.16 4.45
CA PHE A 66 8.15 0.96 3.68
C PHE A 66 7.34 0.91 2.38
N LEU A 67 6.27 1.70 2.26
CA LEU A 67 5.49 1.88 1.02
C LEU A 67 6.07 2.98 0.12
N GLY A 68 7.23 3.55 0.42
CA GLY A 68 7.82 4.65 -0.36
C GLY A 68 7.63 6.04 0.23
N ASN A 69 6.84 6.20 1.28
CA ASN A 69 6.61 7.53 1.88
C ASN A 69 7.89 8.10 2.50
N ARG A 70 8.45 9.13 1.87
CA ARG A 70 9.53 9.95 2.44
C ARG A 70 9.07 11.34 2.80
N THR A 71 7.85 11.72 2.46
CA THR A 71 7.42 13.11 2.40
C THR A 71 6.46 13.49 3.51
N ILE A 72 5.49 12.63 3.80
CA ILE A 72 4.33 12.96 4.63
C ILE A 72 4.63 12.62 6.09
N ILE A 73 4.78 13.65 6.91
CA ILE A 73 5.13 13.57 8.33
C ILE A 73 3.92 14.00 9.16
N LEU A 74 3.55 13.18 10.13
CA LEU A 74 2.45 13.46 11.04
C LEU A 74 3.02 14.07 12.34
N LEU A 75 2.90 15.40 12.49
CA LEU A 75 3.43 16.12 13.64
C LEU A 75 2.68 15.82 14.93
N ASN A 76 1.39 15.47 14.84
CA ASN A 76 0.53 15.23 15.99
C ASN A 76 0.19 13.76 16.21
N GLU A 77 1.09 12.83 15.87
CA GLU A 77 1.07 11.44 16.35
C GLU A 77 2.09 11.29 17.47
N CYS A 78 1.63 10.92 18.67
CA CYS A 78 2.53 10.76 19.80
C CYS A 78 3.38 9.48 19.70
N ASP A 79 4.49 9.45 20.43
CA ASP A 79 5.47 8.38 20.38
C ASP A 79 4.89 7.02 20.77
N GLU A 80 3.90 7.00 21.69
CA GLU A 80 3.20 5.79 22.13
C GLU A 80 2.29 5.24 21.02
N CYS A 81 1.41 6.07 20.45
CA CYS A 81 0.56 5.68 19.32
C CYS A 81 1.40 5.22 18.13
N ASN A 82 2.49 5.93 17.83
CA ASN A 82 3.38 5.59 16.73
C ASN A 82 4.01 4.19 16.89
N ARG A 83 4.53 3.87 18.08
CA ARG A 83 5.06 2.53 18.36
C ARG A 83 3.96 1.46 18.33
N SER A 84 2.81 1.77 18.91
CA SER A 84 1.67 0.86 18.96
C SER A 84 1.17 0.51 17.56
N PHE A 85 0.93 1.48 16.68
CA PHE A 85 0.46 1.20 15.31
C PHE A 85 1.52 0.51 14.46
N ALA A 86 2.80 0.82 14.65
CA ALA A 86 3.89 0.11 13.99
C ALA A 86 3.85 -1.39 14.32
N SER A 87 3.68 -1.72 15.61
CA SER A 87 3.62 -3.11 16.09
C SER A 87 2.29 -3.80 15.78
N TRP A 88 1.16 -3.12 15.98
CA TRP A 88 -0.17 -3.73 15.88
C TRP A 88 -0.62 -3.93 14.44
N TYR A 89 -0.24 -3.04 13.52
CA TYR A 89 -0.83 -2.96 12.18
C TYR A 89 0.21 -2.89 11.07
N GLU A 90 1.15 -1.95 11.14
CA GLU A 90 2.07 -1.69 10.02
C GLU A 90 3.01 -2.88 9.77
N ASP A 91 3.42 -3.62 10.81
CA ASP A 91 4.19 -4.87 10.66
C ASP A 91 3.47 -5.91 9.79
N HIS A 92 2.17 -6.11 10.00
CA HIS A 92 1.38 -7.06 9.20
C HIS A 92 1.28 -6.64 7.73
N LEU A 93 1.03 -5.35 7.47
CA LEU A 93 1.04 -4.84 6.10
C LEU A 93 2.44 -4.93 5.47
N GLY A 94 3.49 -4.74 6.28
CA GLY A 94 4.88 -4.90 5.88
C GLY A 94 5.20 -6.32 5.43
N LYS A 95 4.80 -7.32 6.23
CA LYS A 95 4.96 -8.75 5.94
C LYS A 95 4.22 -9.19 4.70
N TRP A 96 2.97 -8.76 4.55
CA TRP A 96 2.18 -8.97 3.34
C TRP A 96 2.91 -8.37 2.12
N SER A 97 3.19 -7.08 2.12
CA SER A 97 3.71 -6.40 0.94
C SER A 97 5.20 -6.65 0.62
N LEU A 98 5.94 -7.44 1.42
CA LEU A 98 7.40 -7.57 1.28
C LEU A 98 7.82 -8.11 -0.09
N PHE A 99 7.18 -9.18 -0.58
CA PHE A 99 7.47 -9.74 -1.90
C PHE A 99 7.21 -8.71 -3.00
N ALA A 100 6.00 -8.17 -3.04
CA ALA A 100 5.56 -7.14 -3.99
C ALA A 100 6.52 -5.94 -4.05
N ARG A 101 6.91 -5.41 -2.90
CA ARG A 101 7.82 -4.25 -2.80
C ARG A 101 9.26 -4.57 -3.15
N SER A 102 9.70 -5.82 -2.96
CA SER A 102 11.03 -6.26 -3.40
C SER A 102 11.07 -6.43 -4.90
N MET A 103 10.04 -7.04 -5.50
CA MET A 103 9.93 -7.19 -6.96
C MET A 103 9.85 -5.86 -7.69
N THR A 104 9.05 -4.93 -7.16
CA THR A 104 8.89 -3.59 -7.74
C THR A 104 9.95 -2.61 -7.27
N GLN A 105 10.93 -3.08 -6.48
CA GLN A 105 12.04 -2.25 -6.05
C GLN A 105 11.56 -1.01 -5.28
N THR A 106 10.51 -1.06 -4.47
CA THR A 106 9.96 0.13 -3.76
C THR A 106 11.00 0.74 -2.82
N LEU A 107 11.24 2.06 -2.91
CA LEU A 107 12.16 2.73 -2.00
C LEU A 107 11.68 2.67 -0.54
N SER A 108 12.56 2.37 0.40
CA SER A 108 12.25 2.31 1.84
C SER A 108 13.35 2.97 2.67
N LYS A 109 13.18 3.01 4.01
CA LYS A 109 14.13 3.63 4.96
C LYS A 109 15.58 3.25 4.73
N LYS A 110 15.85 1.94 4.59
CA LYS A 110 17.19 1.36 4.45
C LYS A 110 17.51 0.96 2.99
N GLY A 111 16.99 1.72 2.01
CA GLY A 111 17.12 1.38 0.60
C GLY A 111 15.96 0.53 0.10
N ARG A 112 16.17 -0.25 -0.96
CA ARG A 112 15.13 -1.12 -1.55
C ARG A 112 15.11 -2.49 -0.84
N PRO A 113 13.94 -3.07 -0.54
CA PRO A 113 13.85 -4.28 0.26
C PRO A 113 14.39 -5.51 -0.48
N THR A 114 14.83 -6.49 0.29
CA THR A 114 15.19 -7.83 -0.20
C THR A 114 14.13 -8.83 0.23
N TYR A 115 13.69 -9.65 -0.70
CA TYR A 115 12.88 -10.83 -0.41
C TYR A 115 13.72 -12.10 -0.59
N LYS A 116 13.54 -13.07 0.29
CA LYS A 116 14.07 -14.43 0.19
C LYS A 116 12.95 -15.39 0.58
N ASN A 117 12.75 -16.46 -0.19
CA ASN A 117 11.86 -17.53 0.22
C ASN A 117 12.53 -18.41 1.29
N GLU A 118 11.74 -19.20 2.01
CA GLU A 118 12.22 -20.01 3.12
C GLU A 118 13.24 -21.08 2.70
N SER A 119 13.07 -21.67 1.51
CA SER A 119 13.99 -22.68 0.98
C SER A 119 15.32 -22.11 0.47
N GLY A 120 15.45 -20.77 0.36
CA GLY A 120 16.63 -20.12 -0.19
C GLY A 120 16.82 -20.29 -1.71
N THR A 121 15.86 -20.88 -2.41
CA THR A 121 15.90 -21.10 -3.86
C THR A 121 15.50 -19.87 -4.67
N PHE A 122 14.91 -18.87 -4.03
CA PHE A 122 14.55 -17.60 -4.66
C PHE A 122 14.91 -16.40 -3.80
N SER A 123 15.51 -15.38 -4.44
CA SER A 123 15.62 -14.05 -3.83
C SER A 123 15.48 -12.94 -4.85
N ALA A 124 14.85 -11.84 -4.43
CA ALA A 124 14.72 -10.60 -5.19
C ALA A 124 15.36 -9.46 -4.38
N ARG A 125 16.36 -8.79 -4.95
CA ARG A 125 17.06 -7.68 -4.29
C ARG A 125 17.46 -6.59 -5.28
N SER A 126 17.78 -5.41 -4.76
CA SER A 126 18.44 -4.36 -5.54
C SER A 126 19.94 -4.64 -5.64
N ASN A 127 20.52 -4.49 -6.83
CA ASN A 127 21.98 -4.42 -7.02
C ASN A 127 22.50 -2.97 -7.22
N GLY A 128 21.61 -1.98 -7.11
CA GLY A 128 21.93 -0.56 -7.32
C GLY A 128 21.65 -0.07 -8.76
N GLN A 129 21.70 -0.96 -9.74
CA GLN A 129 21.36 -0.68 -11.14
C GLN A 129 19.94 -1.16 -11.51
N GLY A 130 19.43 -2.16 -10.81
CA GLY A 130 18.10 -2.72 -11.04
C GLY A 130 17.73 -3.83 -10.07
N LEU A 131 16.69 -4.59 -10.46
CA LEU A 131 16.25 -5.80 -9.77
C LEU A 131 17.17 -6.97 -10.15
N GLU A 132 17.81 -7.58 -9.16
CA GLU A 132 18.50 -8.85 -9.30
C GLU A 132 17.61 -9.97 -8.76
N LEU A 133 17.40 -11.00 -9.59
CA LEU A 133 16.69 -12.22 -9.23
C LEU A 133 17.68 -13.39 -9.19
N ARG A 134 17.78 -14.03 -8.02
CA ARG A 134 18.45 -15.33 -7.89
C ARG A 134 17.38 -16.40 -7.90
N ILE A 135 17.48 -17.33 -8.84
CA ILE A 135 16.53 -18.41 -9.05
C ILE A 135 17.30 -19.73 -9.18
N ASP A 136 17.13 -20.62 -8.23
CA ASP A 136 17.71 -21.96 -8.22
C ASP A 136 16.69 -22.95 -8.79
N ASP A 137 16.69 -23.07 -10.11
CA ASP A 137 15.83 -23.99 -10.86
C ASP A 137 16.53 -24.42 -12.15
N LYS A 138 16.84 -25.72 -12.27
CA LYS A 138 17.63 -26.26 -13.39
C LYS A 138 16.87 -26.19 -14.72
N GLU A 139 15.57 -26.41 -14.70
CA GLU A 139 14.74 -26.39 -15.91
C GLU A 139 14.67 -24.97 -16.50
N LEU A 140 14.43 -23.96 -15.66
CA LEU A 140 14.44 -22.57 -16.08
C LEU A 140 15.83 -22.14 -16.56
N GLN A 141 16.91 -22.56 -15.90
CA GLN A 141 18.28 -22.27 -16.36
C GLN A 141 18.53 -22.83 -17.76
N GLN A 142 18.12 -24.07 -18.03
CA GLN A 142 18.24 -24.68 -19.36
C GLN A 142 17.41 -23.91 -20.40
N ARG A 143 16.18 -23.51 -20.05
CA ARG A 143 15.32 -22.70 -20.93
C ARG A 143 15.92 -21.32 -21.22
N LEU A 144 16.51 -20.66 -20.22
CA LEU A 144 17.16 -19.34 -20.36
C LEU A 144 18.43 -19.40 -21.21
N ALA A 145 19.18 -20.50 -21.15
CA ALA A 145 20.42 -20.66 -21.93
C ALA A 145 20.19 -20.61 -23.45
N THR A 146 19.01 -21.00 -23.92
CA THR A 146 18.62 -21.01 -25.34
C THR A 146 17.46 -20.06 -25.65
N ALA A 147 17.07 -19.18 -24.72
CA ALA A 147 15.94 -18.29 -24.90
C ALA A 147 16.29 -17.12 -25.83
N GLU A 148 15.36 -16.79 -26.72
CA GLU A 148 15.35 -15.53 -27.47
C GLU A 148 14.27 -14.60 -26.91
N ALA A 149 14.48 -13.28 -27.00
CA ALA A 149 13.50 -12.32 -26.52
C ALA A 149 12.38 -12.12 -27.57
N PRO A 150 11.12 -11.94 -27.14
CA PRO A 150 10.65 -11.89 -25.76
C PRO A 150 10.54 -13.28 -25.12
N PHE A 151 10.92 -13.40 -23.85
CA PHE A 151 10.81 -14.64 -23.08
C PHE A 151 10.05 -14.42 -21.78
N SER A 152 9.12 -15.30 -21.45
CA SER A 152 8.32 -15.22 -20.23
C SER A 152 8.38 -16.51 -19.42
N PHE A 153 8.39 -16.37 -18.10
CA PHE A 153 8.32 -17.49 -17.18
C PHE A 153 7.60 -17.12 -15.88
N GLY A 154 6.88 -18.08 -15.32
CA GLY A 154 6.40 -18.01 -13.94
C GLY A 154 7.51 -18.42 -12.97
N LEU A 155 7.45 -17.95 -11.71
CA LEU A 155 8.36 -18.43 -10.67
C LEU A 155 8.11 -19.93 -10.41
N PRO A 156 9.11 -20.81 -10.59
CA PRO A 156 8.91 -22.27 -10.50
C PRO A 156 8.89 -22.79 -9.05
N MET A 157 9.18 -21.94 -8.06
CA MET A 157 9.13 -22.27 -6.63
C MET A 157 8.01 -21.55 -5.92
N LYS A 158 7.67 -22.08 -4.74
CA LYS A 158 6.78 -21.41 -3.80
C LYS A 158 7.42 -20.10 -3.30
N VAL A 159 6.62 -19.04 -3.36
CA VAL A 159 6.95 -17.72 -2.84
C VAL A 159 5.83 -17.33 -1.89
N GLU A 160 6.15 -17.14 -0.62
CA GLU A 160 5.17 -16.88 0.42
C GLU A 160 5.46 -15.60 1.21
N SER A 161 4.42 -15.03 1.80
CA SER A 161 4.58 -14.00 2.82
C SER A 161 5.10 -14.62 4.13
N GLN A 162 5.68 -13.78 4.98
CA GLN A 162 5.76 -14.12 6.41
C GLN A 162 4.33 -14.20 6.99
N PRO A 163 4.12 -14.94 8.10
CA PRO A 163 2.82 -14.99 8.77
C PRO A 163 2.32 -13.61 9.20
N PHE A 164 1.10 -13.25 8.82
CA PHE A 164 0.47 -11.97 9.14
C PHE A 164 -1.04 -12.11 9.30
N ILE A 165 -1.69 -11.08 9.85
CA ILE A 165 -3.15 -11.01 10.02
C ILE A 165 -3.67 -9.99 9.00
N LYS A 166 -4.49 -10.41 8.04
CA LYS A 166 -5.01 -9.53 6.98
C LYS A 166 -5.77 -8.33 7.54
N PHE A 167 -6.59 -8.53 8.57
CA PHE A 167 -7.35 -7.41 9.14
C PHE A 167 -6.46 -6.37 9.82
N ASN A 168 -5.33 -6.78 10.41
CA ASN A 168 -4.36 -5.82 10.93
C ASN A 168 -3.61 -5.10 9.80
N ALA A 169 -3.33 -5.77 8.68
CA ALA A 169 -2.80 -5.11 7.49
C ALA A 169 -3.80 -4.07 6.92
N ALA A 170 -5.11 -4.36 6.92
CA ALA A 170 -6.15 -3.42 6.53
C ALA A 170 -6.20 -2.20 7.46
N LYS A 171 -6.07 -2.43 8.77
CA LYS A 171 -5.99 -1.36 9.77
C LYS A 171 -4.79 -0.45 9.58
N ALA A 172 -3.68 -0.92 9.01
CA ALA A 172 -2.56 -0.05 8.65
C ALA A 172 -2.93 0.92 7.51
N ILE A 173 -3.73 0.48 6.53
CA ILE A 173 -4.27 1.34 5.46
C ILE A 173 -5.23 2.38 6.06
N LEU A 174 -6.10 1.96 6.98
CA LEU A 174 -7.01 2.87 7.68
C LEU A 174 -6.27 3.88 8.57
N LYS A 175 -5.21 3.46 9.27
CA LYS A 175 -4.33 4.37 10.02
C LYS A 175 -3.71 5.41 9.11
N ALA A 176 -3.24 5.01 7.93
CA ALA A 176 -2.71 5.95 6.93
C ALA A 176 -3.78 6.95 6.48
N ALA A 177 -5.01 6.50 6.26
CA ALA A 177 -6.13 7.38 5.92
C ALA A 177 -6.43 8.39 7.05
N CYS A 178 -6.61 7.91 8.28
CA CYS A 178 -6.85 8.76 9.44
C CYS A 178 -5.71 9.76 9.69
N SER A 179 -4.47 9.38 9.33
CA SER A 179 -3.29 10.24 9.45
C SER A 179 -3.32 11.42 8.49
N VAL A 180 -3.75 11.20 7.25
CA VAL A 180 -3.71 12.24 6.21
C VAL A 180 -5.00 13.06 6.10
N CYS A 181 -6.12 12.59 6.66
CA CYS A 181 -7.38 13.33 6.67
C CYS A 181 -7.20 14.74 7.30
N PRO A 182 -7.82 15.78 6.76
CA PRO A 182 -7.82 17.11 7.40
C PRO A 182 -8.49 17.08 8.78
N ASP A 183 -8.11 18.02 9.64
CA ASP A 183 -8.68 18.11 11.01
C ASP A 183 -10.21 18.34 10.98
N SER A 184 -10.74 18.99 9.94
CA SER A 184 -12.18 19.20 9.74
C SER A 184 -12.99 17.91 9.62
N GLU A 185 -12.36 16.81 9.20
CA GLU A 185 -13.02 15.51 9.01
C GLU A 185 -12.87 14.57 10.22
N LEU A 186 -12.03 14.93 11.21
CA LEU A 186 -11.74 14.06 12.36
C LEU A 186 -13.00 13.67 13.13
N LYS A 187 -13.95 14.60 13.27
CA LYS A 187 -15.23 14.34 13.93
C LYS A 187 -16.01 13.22 13.23
N ASP A 188 -15.94 13.14 11.90
CA ASP A 188 -16.67 12.17 11.10
C ASP A 188 -16.00 10.79 11.12
N ILE A 189 -14.66 10.76 11.08
CA ILE A 189 -13.87 9.52 11.10
C ILE A 189 -13.51 9.02 12.51
N GLN A 190 -13.95 9.71 13.56
CA GLN A 190 -13.68 9.34 14.96
C GLN A 190 -13.97 7.87 15.28
N PRO A 191 -15.06 7.24 14.79
CA PRO A 191 -15.30 5.82 15.01
C PRO A 191 -14.18 4.91 14.46
N VAL A 192 -13.55 5.28 13.35
CA VAL A 192 -12.40 4.56 12.78
C VAL A 192 -11.19 4.68 13.70
N ILE A 193 -10.91 5.88 14.20
CA ILE A 193 -9.81 6.13 15.15
C ILE A 193 -10.02 5.31 16.42
N GLU A 194 -11.23 5.30 16.97
CA GLU A 194 -11.55 4.49 18.15
C GLU A 194 -11.39 2.99 17.91
N MET A 195 -11.81 2.50 16.75
CA MET A 195 -11.63 1.10 16.36
C MET A 195 -10.14 0.71 16.34
N LEU A 196 -9.28 1.58 15.78
CA LEU A 196 -7.83 1.39 15.76
C LEU A 196 -7.25 1.43 17.18
N MET A 197 -7.65 2.40 18.00
CA MET A 197 -7.12 2.55 19.37
C MET A 197 -7.55 1.41 20.30
N LYS A 198 -8.80 0.94 20.19
CA LYS A 198 -9.35 -0.16 20.98
C LYS A 198 -8.94 -1.55 20.46
N ARG A 199 -8.21 -1.60 19.34
CA ARG A 199 -7.89 -2.84 18.62
C ARG A 199 -9.11 -3.70 18.33
N ALA A 200 -10.27 -3.06 18.11
CA ALA A 200 -11.54 -3.75 17.99
C ALA A 200 -11.47 -4.83 16.90
N GLN A 201 -11.75 -6.07 17.26
CA GLN A 201 -12.00 -7.13 16.29
C GLN A 201 -13.40 -6.91 15.75
N MET A 202 -13.56 -7.05 14.44
CA MET A 202 -14.83 -6.78 13.79
C MET A 202 -15.33 -8.07 13.16
N THR A 203 -16.60 -8.37 13.43
CA THR A 203 -17.39 -9.30 12.63
C THR A 203 -17.93 -8.57 11.41
N LEU A 204 -17.04 -8.09 10.55
CA LEU A 204 -17.40 -7.83 9.17
C LEU A 204 -17.38 -9.17 8.44
N SER A 205 -18.47 -9.52 7.77
CA SER A 205 -18.49 -10.69 6.90
C SER A 205 -17.48 -10.58 5.76
N CYS A 206 -17.10 -9.35 5.40
CA CYS A 206 -16.04 -9.04 4.45
C CYS A 206 -15.49 -7.61 4.71
N PHE A 207 -14.17 -7.45 4.68
CA PHE A 207 -13.50 -6.15 4.62
C PHE A 207 -12.79 -6.02 3.27
N PRO A 208 -13.38 -5.35 2.26
CA PRO A 208 -12.85 -5.38 0.93
C PRO A 208 -11.63 -4.46 0.78
N VAL A 209 -10.56 -5.04 0.24
CA VAL A 209 -9.38 -4.33 -0.25
C VAL A 209 -9.25 -4.60 -1.74
N LEU A 210 -9.35 -3.52 -2.51
CA LEU A 210 -9.19 -3.52 -3.95
C LEU A 210 -7.70 -3.35 -4.24
N SER A 211 -7.06 -4.37 -4.76
CA SER A 211 -5.66 -4.30 -5.15
C SER A 211 -5.50 -4.27 -6.67
N ARG A 212 -4.53 -3.49 -7.14
CA ARG A 212 -4.22 -3.39 -8.56
C ARG A 212 -2.72 -3.43 -8.80
N PHE A 213 -2.33 -4.05 -9.90
CA PHE A 213 -0.96 -4.09 -10.39
C PHE A 213 -0.90 -3.47 -11.79
N THR A 214 0.06 -2.57 -11.99
CA THR A 214 0.41 -1.99 -13.29
C THR A 214 1.72 -2.60 -13.75
N PRO A 215 1.79 -3.28 -14.91
CA PRO A 215 3.03 -3.88 -15.40
C PRO A 215 4.06 -2.81 -15.82
N GLY A 216 5.33 -3.20 -15.95
CA GLY A 216 6.39 -2.36 -16.49
C GLY A 216 7.19 -1.54 -15.46
N PRO A 217 8.28 -0.89 -15.89
CA PRO A 217 9.07 0.00 -15.05
C PRO A 217 8.28 1.25 -14.68
N ILE A 218 8.12 1.49 -13.38
CA ILE A 218 7.38 2.64 -12.86
C ILE A 218 8.25 3.37 -11.84
N ASP A 219 8.43 4.68 -11.99
CA ASP A 219 9.27 5.49 -11.10
C ASP A 219 8.67 5.65 -9.70
N ASP A 220 9.51 5.89 -8.68
CA ASP A 220 9.04 6.09 -7.30
C ASP A 220 8.12 7.34 -7.16
N SER A 221 8.23 8.34 -8.05
CA SER A 221 7.42 9.58 -8.05
C SER A 221 5.93 9.36 -8.30
N VAL A 222 5.51 8.19 -8.80
CA VAL A 222 4.08 7.88 -8.95
C VAL A 222 3.40 7.56 -7.61
N SER A 223 4.20 7.29 -6.58
CA SER A 223 3.67 6.79 -5.32
C SER A 223 3.00 7.94 -4.55
N GLU A 224 1.78 7.71 -4.10
CA GLU A 224 0.93 8.73 -3.48
C GLU A 224 -0.15 8.10 -2.60
N ILE A 225 -0.75 8.92 -1.76
CA ILE A 225 -2.01 8.61 -1.07
C ILE A 225 -3.06 9.62 -1.50
N VAL A 226 -4.25 9.13 -1.81
CA VAL A 226 -5.43 9.92 -2.17
C VAL A 226 -6.57 9.56 -1.22
N ILE A 227 -7.19 10.58 -0.61
CA ILE A 227 -8.46 10.44 0.09
C ILE A 227 -9.53 11.09 -0.78
N LEU A 228 -10.58 10.34 -1.06
CA LEU A 228 -11.78 10.85 -1.71
C LEU A 228 -12.87 11.09 -0.67
N LYS A 229 -13.71 12.10 -0.91
CA LYS A 229 -14.91 12.38 -0.12
C LYS A 229 -16.13 12.40 -1.03
N ARG A 230 -17.20 11.73 -0.62
CA ARG A 230 -18.45 11.62 -1.37
C ARG A 230 -19.12 12.99 -1.52
N LYS A 231 -19.59 13.30 -2.73
CA LYS A 231 -20.33 14.53 -3.10
C LYS A 231 -21.82 14.43 -2.79
N THR A 232 -22.39 13.26 -3.06
CA THR A 232 -23.82 13.01 -3.12
C THR A 232 -24.36 12.37 -1.84
N ASP A 233 -25.68 12.33 -1.67
CA ASP A 233 -26.34 11.58 -0.58
C ASP A 233 -26.66 10.12 -0.93
N LEU A 234 -26.00 9.58 -1.96
CA LEU A 234 -26.14 8.16 -2.33
C LEU A 234 -25.60 7.25 -1.23
N PRO A 235 -26.16 6.03 -1.04
CA PRO A 235 -25.73 5.05 -0.04
C PRO A 235 -24.44 4.34 -0.46
N ILE A 236 -23.39 5.12 -0.70
CA ILE A 236 -22.04 4.67 -1.05
C ILE A 236 -21.06 5.19 0.01
N PRO A 237 -19.87 4.59 0.20
CA PRO A 237 -18.97 4.99 1.27
C PRO A 237 -18.61 6.48 1.21
N THR A 238 -18.62 7.18 2.34
CA THR A 238 -18.28 8.61 2.39
C THR A 238 -16.82 8.85 2.01
N TYR A 239 -15.89 7.97 2.44
CA TYR A 239 -14.46 8.13 2.13
C TYR A 239 -13.84 6.90 1.50
N TRP A 240 -13.00 7.13 0.50
CA TRP A 240 -12.05 6.14 -0.03
C TRP A 240 -10.63 6.53 0.31
N CYS A 241 -9.82 5.56 0.73
CA CYS A 241 -8.37 5.66 0.80
C CYS A 241 -7.77 4.86 -0.36
N ILE A 242 -6.91 5.53 -1.13
CA ILE A 242 -6.17 4.93 -2.24
C ILE A 242 -4.69 5.17 -2.00
N ILE A 243 -3.90 4.11 -1.94
CA ILE A 243 -2.44 4.16 -1.78
C ILE A 243 -1.81 3.55 -3.02
N GLN A 244 -1.13 4.37 -3.82
CA GLN A 244 -0.27 3.94 -4.92
C GLN A 244 1.16 3.86 -4.40
N TYR A 245 1.83 2.72 -4.58
CA TYR A 245 3.27 2.57 -4.39
C TYR A 245 3.86 1.81 -5.58
N ARG A 246 4.60 2.55 -6.41
CA ARG A 246 5.10 2.10 -7.72
C ARG A 246 4.04 1.36 -8.52
N ASN A 247 4.20 0.08 -8.80
CA ASN A 247 3.28 -0.71 -9.62
C ASN A 247 2.00 -1.12 -8.90
N HIS A 248 1.97 -1.04 -7.57
CA HIS A 248 0.87 -1.55 -6.77
C HIS A 248 -0.03 -0.42 -6.29
N ARG A 249 -1.33 -0.70 -6.30
CA ARG A 249 -2.33 0.18 -5.68
C ARG A 249 -3.21 -0.61 -4.73
N LEU A 250 -3.44 -0.05 -3.56
CA LEU A 250 -4.40 -0.52 -2.59
C LEU A 250 -5.52 0.50 -2.47
N GLN A 251 -6.75 0.03 -2.39
CA GLN A 251 -7.91 0.88 -2.21
C GLN A 251 -8.90 0.23 -1.24
N THR A 252 -9.37 0.99 -0.27
CA THR A 252 -10.43 0.56 0.65
C THR A 252 -11.20 1.78 1.17
N PHE A 253 -12.42 1.58 1.66
CA PHE A 253 -13.21 2.66 2.24
C PHE A 253 -12.95 2.77 3.75
N LEU A 254 -13.28 3.92 4.34
CA LEU A 254 -13.24 4.09 5.79
C LEU A 254 -14.58 3.64 6.36
N PRO A 255 -14.63 2.57 7.17
CA PRO A 255 -15.90 2.03 7.64
C PRO A 255 -16.42 2.81 8.87
N PHE A 256 -17.71 2.70 9.17
CA PHE A 256 -18.34 3.27 10.40
C PHE A 256 -18.25 4.78 10.58
N VAL A 257 -17.85 5.52 9.56
CA VAL A 257 -17.86 6.99 9.60
C VAL A 257 -19.27 7.49 9.87
N ARG A 258 -19.40 8.61 10.59
CA ARG A 258 -20.70 9.06 11.10
C ARG A 258 -21.67 9.37 9.96
N SER A 259 -21.17 9.96 8.88
CA SER A 259 -21.93 10.27 7.66
C SER A 259 -22.51 9.04 6.96
N ASP A 260 -21.96 7.84 7.20
CA ASP A 260 -22.47 6.60 6.60
C ASP A 260 -23.51 5.89 7.46
N GLN A 261 -23.68 6.29 8.74
CA GLN A 261 -24.59 5.61 9.66
C GLN A 261 -26.05 5.67 9.21
N SER A 262 -26.44 6.72 8.49
CA SER A 262 -27.83 6.94 8.06
C SER A 262 -28.33 5.87 7.10
N TRP A 263 -27.45 5.33 6.24
CA TRP A 263 -27.79 4.28 5.29
C TRP A 263 -27.31 2.91 5.77
N MET A 264 -26.18 2.82 6.48
CA MET A 264 -25.70 1.53 7.02
C MET A 264 -26.60 0.93 8.11
N LYS A 265 -27.33 1.75 8.88
CA LYS A 265 -28.22 1.26 9.95
C LYS A 265 -29.63 0.93 9.47
N LYS A 266 -30.01 1.33 8.26
CA LYS A 266 -31.38 1.13 7.73
C LYS A 266 -31.58 -0.25 7.12
N GLU A 267 -30.50 -0.91 6.73
CA GLU A 267 -30.57 -2.19 6.02
C GLU A 267 -29.86 -3.28 6.83
N GLU A 268 -30.47 -4.46 6.90
CA GLU A 268 -29.85 -5.64 7.52
C GLU A 268 -28.64 -6.14 6.69
N ASN A 269 -28.65 -5.89 5.37
CA ASN A 269 -27.58 -6.22 4.45
C ASN A 269 -27.32 -5.07 3.48
N VAL A 270 -26.14 -4.44 3.56
CA VAL A 270 -25.75 -3.39 2.60
C VAL A 270 -24.93 -4.01 1.47
N SER A 271 -25.40 -3.87 0.23
CA SER A 271 -24.62 -4.22 -0.96
C SER A 271 -23.86 -3.02 -1.48
N LEU A 272 -22.53 -3.08 -1.43
CA LEU A 272 -21.65 -2.02 -1.95
C LEU A 272 -21.14 -2.38 -3.34
N LYS A 273 -21.40 -1.51 -4.32
CA LYS A 273 -20.74 -1.59 -5.63
C LYS A 273 -19.30 -1.11 -5.49
N LEU A 274 -18.36 -2.05 -5.46
CA LEU A 274 -16.95 -1.75 -5.38
C LEU A 274 -16.38 -1.53 -6.79
N ILE A 275 -15.79 -0.35 -7.02
CA ILE A 275 -15.18 0.02 -8.31
C ILE A 275 -13.75 0.43 -8.01
N HIS A 276 -12.77 -0.01 -8.80
CA HIS A 276 -11.41 0.50 -8.67
C HIS A 276 -11.35 1.96 -9.14
N TYR A 277 -10.65 2.83 -8.43
CA TYR A 277 -10.32 4.18 -8.86
C TYR A 277 -9.64 4.17 -10.24
N PRO A 278 -9.89 5.16 -11.13
CA PRO A 278 -9.27 5.19 -12.45
C PRO A 278 -7.75 5.08 -12.36
N SER A 279 -7.15 4.44 -13.36
CA SER A 279 -5.70 4.34 -13.48
C SER A 279 -5.09 5.74 -13.66
N ARG A 280 -3.87 5.94 -13.18
CA ARG A 280 -3.07 7.12 -13.57
C ARG A 280 -2.32 6.93 -14.89
N PHE A 281 -2.16 5.68 -15.34
CA PHE A 281 -1.43 5.29 -16.54
C PHE A 281 -2.36 5.17 -17.76
N GLY A 282 -3.65 4.90 -17.51
CA GLY A 282 -4.67 4.78 -18.54
C GLY A 282 -4.70 3.39 -19.20
N PRO A 283 -5.63 3.18 -20.14
CA PRO A 283 -5.79 1.90 -20.84
C PRO A 283 -4.70 1.64 -21.90
N ASN A 284 -4.01 2.70 -22.35
CA ASN A 284 -2.98 2.64 -23.40
C ASN A 284 -1.55 2.54 -22.85
N TRP A 285 -1.39 2.01 -21.64
CA TRP A 285 -0.08 1.85 -21.01
C TRP A 285 0.80 0.87 -21.81
N GLU A 286 2.00 1.30 -22.19
CA GLU A 286 2.86 0.59 -23.16
C GLU A 286 3.30 -0.81 -22.69
N TYR A 287 3.35 -1.05 -21.37
CA TYR A 287 3.75 -2.33 -20.79
C TYR A 287 2.58 -3.29 -20.54
N GLY A 288 1.38 -2.93 -21.00
CA GLY A 288 0.18 -3.77 -20.94
C GLY A 288 -0.86 -3.30 -19.93
N LEU A 289 -1.97 -4.04 -19.88
CA LEU A 289 -3.13 -3.69 -19.08
C LEU A 289 -2.90 -3.91 -17.58
N GLU A 290 -3.43 -3.01 -16.75
CA GLU A 290 -3.46 -3.22 -15.31
C GLU A 290 -4.33 -4.42 -14.92
N THR A 291 -3.90 -5.21 -13.94
CA THR A 291 -4.68 -6.31 -13.38
C THR A 291 -5.18 -5.95 -11.99
N GLY A 292 -6.46 -6.22 -11.70
CA GLY A 292 -7.10 -5.89 -10.43
C GLY A 292 -7.73 -7.11 -9.79
N LYS A 293 -7.81 -7.12 -8.46
CA LYS A 293 -8.55 -8.12 -7.69
C LYS A 293 -9.22 -7.48 -6.48
N TYR A 294 -10.28 -8.13 -6.04
CA TYR A 294 -10.96 -7.85 -4.78
C TYR A 294 -10.51 -8.89 -3.77
N GLU A 295 -10.09 -8.43 -2.59
CA GLU A 295 -9.61 -9.31 -1.54
C GLU A 295 -10.40 -9.02 -0.26
N ASP A 296 -10.88 -10.07 0.39
CA ASP A 296 -11.42 -9.95 1.74
C ASP A 296 -10.29 -9.99 2.76
N TRP A 297 -10.13 -8.89 3.50
CA TRP A 297 -9.16 -8.74 4.58
C TRP A 297 -9.83 -8.73 5.97
N SER A 298 -11.01 -9.32 6.12
CA SER A 298 -11.72 -9.47 7.40
C SER A 298 -11.04 -10.48 8.36
N CYS A 299 -10.21 -11.38 7.82
CA CYS A 299 -9.56 -12.45 8.57
C CYS A 299 -8.69 -11.91 9.73
N ILE A 300 -8.97 -12.42 10.93
CA ILE A 300 -8.26 -12.08 12.18
C ILE A 300 -7.21 -13.13 12.59
N GLU A 301 -7.14 -14.24 11.87
CA GLU A 301 -6.16 -15.30 12.10
C GLU A 301 -4.84 -14.98 11.40
N SER A 302 -3.75 -15.51 11.96
CA SER A 302 -2.44 -15.40 11.33
C SER A 302 -2.33 -16.43 10.20
N GLU A 303 -2.01 -15.97 9.00
CA GLU A 303 -1.87 -16.81 7.82
C GLU A 303 -0.64 -16.43 7.00
N THR A 304 -0.22 -17.34 6.12
CA THR A 304 0.70 -17.06 5.02
C THR A 304 -0.08 -17.03 3.71
N ILE A 305 0.34 -16.20 2.76
CA ILE A 305 -0.21 -16.24 1.40
C ILE A 305 0.89 -16.59 0.41
N SER A 306 0.53 -17.35 -0.63
CA SER A 306 1.40 -17.64 -1.75
C SER A 306 1.23 -16.59 -2.86
N TYR A 307 2.35 -16.13 -3.40
CA TYR A 307 2.39 -15.21 -4.53
C TYR A 307 2.61 -15.98 -5.83
N GLN A 308 1.86 -15.58 -6.85
CA GLN A 308 2.10 -15.98 -8.23
C GLN A 308 2.66 -14.77 -8.97
N ALA A 309 3.80 -14.94 -9.63
CA ALA A 309 4.44 -13.89 -10.42
C ALA A 309 4.92 -14.48 -11.75
N SER A 310 4.70 -13.72 -12.81
CA SER A 310 5.26 -13.96 -14.14
C SER A 310 6.21 -12.83 -14.49
N ILE A 311 7.37 -13.21 -15.03
CA ILE A 311 8.41 -12.28 -15.44
C ILE A 311 8.50 -12.37 -16.96
N GLN A 312 8.52 -11.20 -17.60
CA GLN A 312 8.71 -11.04 -19.03
C GLN A 312 10.04 -10.32 -19.28
N LEU A 313 10.89 -10.93 -20.10
CA LEU A 313 12.17 -10.40 -20.54
C LEU A 313 12.03 -9.93 -21.99
N ASN A 314 12.11 -8.62 -22.21
CA ASN A 314 11.97 -8.03 -23.54
C ASN A 314 13.30 -7.94 -24.31
N GLN A 315 14.43 -8.03 -23.61
CA GLN A 315 15.76 -8.00 -24.20
C GLN A 315 16.73 -8.80 -23.31
N PHE A 316 17.69 -9.48 -23.94
CA PHE A 316 18.83 -10.08 -23.26
C PHE A 316 20.07 -9.22 -23.48
N VAL A 317 20.74 -8.86 -22.39
CA VAL A 317 22.05 -8.18 -22.43
C VAL A 317 23.04 -9.09 -21.71
N LYS A 318 24.07 -9.56 -22.42
CA LYS A 318 25.17 -10.29 -21.78
C LYS A 318 25.97 -9.29 -20.94
N MET A 319 25.97 -9.47 -19.63
CA MET A 319 26.91 -8.76 -18.78
C MET A 319 28.32 -9.31 -19.02
N PRO A 320 29.35 -8.46 -19.09
CA PRO A 320 30.72 -8.94 -19.01
C PRO A 320 30.91 -9.71 -17.70
N PRO A 321 31.78 -10.73 -17.67
CA PRO A 321 32.12 -11.41 -16.43
C PRO A 321 32.56 -10.37 -15.39
N ALA A 322 32.04 -10.46 -14.17
CA ALA A 322 32.45 -9.57 -13.10
C ALA A 322 33.96 -9.76 -12.89
N ASP A 323 34.75 -8.69 -13.06
CA ASP A 323 36.18 -8.72 -12.77
C ASP A 323 36.36 -9.20 -11.34
N SER A 324 37.09 -10.30 -11.18
CA SER A 324 37.45 -10.89 -9.90
C SER A 324 38.54 -10.08 -9.21
N SER A 325 38.31 -8.78 -9.03
CA SER A 325 39.20 -7.88 -8.31
C SER A 325 38.46 -7.29 -7.11
N ASP A 326 38.25 -8.14 -6.11
CA ASP A 326 38.21 -7.71 -4.70
C ASP A 326 38.54 -8.90 -3.82
N SER A 327 39.81 -9.27 -3.85
CA SER A 327 40.48 -10.11 -2.85
C SER A 327 41.80 -9.45 -2.46
N SER A 328 41.72 -8.32 -1.77
CA SER A 328 42.79 -7.66 -1.00
C SER A 328 42.21 -6.34 -0.50
N THR A 329 41.93 -6.14 0.79
CA THR A 329 42.86 -6.24 1.93
C THR A 329 42.13 -6.52 3.23
#